data_AF-A0AA90TZ55-F1
#
_entry.id   AF-A0AA90TZ55-F1
#
_cell.length_a   1.000
_cell.length_b   1.000
_cell.length_c   1.000
_cell.angle_alpha   90.00
_cell.angle_beta   90.00
_cell.angle_gamma   90.00
#
_symmetry.space_group_name_H-M   'P 1'
#
loop_
_entity.id
_entity.type
_entity.pdbx_description
1 polymer ?
#
loop_
_entity_poly.entity_id
_entity_poly.type
_entity_poly.pdbx_seq_one_letter_code
_entity_poly.pdbx_strand_id
1 'polypeptide(L)' 'MLKAFKYRMYPTKEQEGMFFQHFGSCRFIYNWALDNKIKSYQTEGKSTSRFTLNKMLTELKV' A
#
# COMPACT_ATOMS: atom_id res chain seq x y z
N MET A 1 14.67 36.29 -2.74
CA MET A 1 13.19 36.16 -2.80
C MET A 1 12.87 34.76 -3.32
N LEU A 2 12.21 33.92 -2.51
CA LEU A 2 11.88 32.55 -2.92
C LEU A 2 10.67 32.57 -3.86
N LYS A 3 10.80 32.00 -5.06
CA LYS A 3 9.69 31.78 -5.99
C LYS A 3 9.16 30.37 -5.80
N ALA A 4 7.84 30.24 -5.73
CA ALA A 4 7.15 28.96 -5.76
C ALA A 4 6.14 28.97 -6.91
N PHE A 5 5.94 27.80 -7.52
CA PHE A 5 5.00 27.60 -8.62
C PHE A 5 3.99 26.53 -8.23
N LYS A 6 2.71 26.78 -8.52
CA LYS A 6 1.63 25.82 -8.31
C LYS A 6 1.24 25.24 -9.66
N TYR A 7 1.38 23.92 -9.79
CA TYR A 7 0.99 23.18 -10.99
C TYR A 7 -0.14 22.22 -10.66
N ARG A 8 -1.03 22.02 -11.63
CA ARG A 8 -2.02 20.94 -11.64
C ARG A 8 -1.73 20.05 -12.84
N MET A 9 -1.47 18.77 -12.58
CA MET A 9 -1.32 17.77 -13.63
C MET A 9 -2.69 17.26 -14.03
N TYR A 10 -2.90 17.11 -15.34
CA TYR A 10 -4.07 16.46 -15.93
C TYR A 10 -3.58 15.19 -16.61
N PRO A 11 -3.84 14.01 -16.02
CA PRO A 11 -3.37 12.75 -16.58
C PRO A 11 -4.09 12.40 -17.87
N THR A 12 -3.41 11.66 -18.75
CA THR A 12 -4.07 10.99 -19.90
C THR A 12 -4.92 9.81 -19.40
N LYS A 13 -5.75 9.23 -20.27
CA LYS A 13 -6.58 8.07 -19.92
C LYS A 13 -5.77 6.85 -19.52
N GLU A 14 -4.62 6.65 -20.16
CA GLU A 14 -3.68 5.58 -19.81
C GLU A 14 -3.09 5.82 -18.41
N GLN A 15 -2.69 7.06 -18.12
CA GLN A 15 -2.14 7.44 -16.81
C GLN A 15 -3.17 7.32 -15.70
N GLU A 16 -4.42 7.75 -15.92
CA GLU A 16 -5.53 7.54 -14.98
C GLU A 16 -5.65 6.05 -14.63
N GLY A 17 -5.67 5.18 -15.64
CA GLY A 17 -5.71 3.72 -15.45
C GLY A 17 -4.55 3.20 -14.61
N MET A 18 -3.32 3.61 -14.92
CA MET A 18 -2.12 3.23 -14.15
C MET A 18 -2.22 3.69 -12.69
N PHE A 19 -2.65 4.93 -12.46
CA PHE A 19 -2.82 5.46 -11.10
C PHE A 19 -3.86 4.67 -10.30
N PHE A 20 -5.01 4.34 -10.91
CA PHE A 20 -6.01 3.51 -10.25
C PHE A 20 -5.46 2.13 -9.86
N GLN A 21 -4.68 1.49 -10.74
CA GLN A 21 -4.02 0.22 -10.40
C GLN A 21 -3.02 0.38 -9.25
N HIS A 22 -2.17 1.42 -9.27
CA HIS A 22 -1.20 1.66 -8.21
C HIS A 22 -1.88 1.96 -6.87
N PHE A 23 -2.87 2.85 -6.85
CA PHE A 23 -3.61 3.19 -5.62
C PHE A 23 -4.39 2.00 -5.08
N GLY A 24 -5.03 1.23 -5.97
CA GLY A 24 -5.71 -0.01 -5.61
C GLY A 24 -4.77 -1.02 -4.97
N SER A 25 -3.59 -1.24 -5.59
CA SER A 25 -2.56 -2.15 -5.10
C SER A 25 -2.03 -1.73 -3.73
N CYS A 26 -1.70 -0.44 -3.56
CA CYS A 26 -1.24 0.10 -2.27
C CYS A 26 -2.31 -0.05 -1.17
N ARG A 27 -3.56 0.28 -1.47
CA ARG A 27 -4.68 0.13 -0.52
C ARG A 27 -4.88 -1.33 -0.12
N PHE A 28 -4.85 -2.24 -1.09
CA PHE A 28 -4.98 -3.67 -0.84
C PHE A 28 -3.88 -4.17 0.11
N ILE A 29 -2.61 -3.93 -0.22
CA ILE A 29 -1.46 -4.38 0.58
C ILE A 29 -1.54 -3.80 1.99
N TYR A 30 -1.88 -2.51 2.13
CA TYR A 30 -2.02 -1.88 3.43
C TYR A 30 -3.10 -2.55 4.29
N ASN A 31 -4.30 -2.73 3.73
CA ASN A 31 -5.42 -3.32 4.45
C ASN A 31 -5.14 -4.78 4.83
N TRP A 32 -4.54 -5.55 3.92
CA TRP A 32 -4.13 -6.93 4.19
C TRP A 32 -3.10 -7.01 5.33
N ALA A 33 -2.07 -6.16 5.30
CA ALA A 33 -1.05 -6.13 6.35
C ALA A 33 -1.62 -5.67 7.70
N LEU A 34 -2.54 -4.71 7.70
CA LEU A 34 -3.23 -4.24 8.90
C LEU A 34 -4.07 -5.35 9.53
N ASP A 35 -4.89 -6.04 8.71
CA ASP A 35 -5.71 -7.17 9.16
C ASP A 35 -4.84 -8.30 9.74
N ASN A 36 -3.72 -8.63 9.09
CA ASN A 36 -2.78 -9.63 9.60
C ASN A 36 -2.21 -9.26 10.97
N LYS A 37 -1.81 -7.99 11.16
CA LYS A 37 -1.31 -7.49 12.45
C LYS A 37 -2.38 -7.51 13.54
N ILE A 38 -3.61 -7.11 13.21
CA ILE A 38 -4.74 -7.15 14.16
C ILE A 38 -4.96 -8.59 14.64
N LYS A 39 -5.03 -9.54 13.71
CA LYS A 39 -5.21 -10.96 14.02
C LYS A 39 -4.08 -11.51 14.87
N SER A 40 -2.82 -11.30 14.47
CA SER A 40 -1.64 -11.75 15.22
C SER A 40 -1.62 -11.20 16.64
N TYR A 41 -2.00 -9.93 16.82
CA TYR A 41 -2.06 -9.34 18.15
C TYR A 41 -3.19 -9.93 19.00
N GLN A 42 -4.36 -10.17 18.42
CA GLN A 42 -5.50 -10.79 19.11
C GLN A 42 -5.21 -12.24 19.53
N THR A 43 -4.44 -13.00 18.75
CA THR A 43 -4.17 -14.41 19.02
C THR A 43 -2.94 -14.63 19.90
N GLU A 44 -1.87 -13.86 19.69
CA GLU A 44 -0.56 -14.10 20.30
C GLU A 44 -0.07 -12.95 21.20
N GLY A 45 -0.80 -11.84 21.26
CA GLY A 45 -0.38 -10.63 21.96
C GLY A 45 0.81 -9.92 21.31
N LYS A 46 1.17 -10.29 20.08
CA LYS A 46 2.36 -9.80 19.36
C LYS A 46 1.97 -9.24 18.01
N SER A 47 2.66 -8.19 17.59
CA SER A 47 2.48 -7.60 16.26
C SER A 47 3.46 -8.21 15.27
N THR A 48 2.96 -8.60 14.09
CA THR A 48 3.79 -9.15 13.02
C THR A 48 4.75 -8.09 12.48
N SER A 49 6.04 -8.44 12.38
CA SER A 49 7.06 -7.53 11.87
C SER A 49 6.85 -7.22 10.38
N ARG A 50 7.33 -6.06 9.92
CA ARG A 50 7.32 -5.69 8.50
C ARG A 50 8.07 -6.73 7.64
N PHE A 51 9.20 -7.25 8.12
CA PHE A 51 9.99 -8.22 7.36
C PHE A 51 9.23 -9.53 7.16
N THR A 52 8.51 -9.98 8.18
CA THR A 52 7.63 -11.15 8.09
C THR A 52 6.49 -10.91 7.10
N LEU A 53 5.81 -9.76 7.17
CA LEU A 53 4.76 -9.40 6.24
C LEU A 53 5.25 -9.35 4.79
N ASN A 54 6.45 -8.80 4.55
CA ASN A 54 7.04 -8.79 3.20
C ASN A 54 7.29 -10.22 2.68
N LYS A 55 7.72 -11.16 3.55
CA LYS A 55 7.91 -12.55 3.17
C LYS A 55 6.57 -13.20 2.81
N MET A 56 5.55 -13.04 3.66
CA MET A 56 4.20 -13.55 3.40
C MET A 56 3.59 -12.97 2.12
N LEU A 57 3.87 -11.70 1.80
CA LEU A 57 3.41 -11.08 0.56
C LEU A 57 3.97 -11.76 -0.70
N THR A 58 5.19 -12.33 -0.64
CA THR A 58 5.74 -13.08 -1.79
C THR A 58 5.02 -14.40 -2.02
N GLU A 59 4.43 -14.99 -0.98
CA GLU A 59 3.66 -16.23 -1.04
C GLU A 59 2.22 -16.00 -1.55
N LEU A 60 1.73 -14.76 -1.46
CA LEU A 60 0.43 -14.33 -2.00
C LEU A 60 0.40 -14.10 -3.50
N LYS A 61 1.57 -13.98 -4.14
CA LYS A 61 1.65 -13.89 -5.61
C LYS A 61 1.40 -15.29 -6.18
N VAL A 62 0.17 -15.52 -6.67
CA VAL A 62 -0.16 -16.65 -7.56
C VAL A 62 0.42 -16.39 -8.94
#